data_AF-A0A7C7JS35-F1
#
_entry.id   AF-A0A7C7JS35-F1
#
_cell.length_a   1.000
_cell.length_b   1.000
_cell.length_c   1.000
_cell.angle_alpha   90.00
_cell.angle_beta   90.00
_cell.angle_gamma   90.00
#
_symmetry.space_group_name_H-M   'P 1'
#
loop_
_entity.id
_entity.type
_entity.pdbx_description
1 polymer ?
#
loop_
_entity_poly.entity_id
_entity_poly.type
_entity_poly.pdbx_seq_one_letter_code
_entity_poly.pdbx_strand_id
1 'polypeptide(L)' 'LLNGEIFYSLREVQILTERWRREYNTIRPHSSLGYRPPVPETIMPRLQLVSNPR' A
#
# COMPACT_ATOMS: atom_id res chain seq x y z
N LEU A 1 14.00 1.30 -11.92
CA LEU A 1 14.76 2.57 -11.92
C LEU A 1 14.67 3.14 -10.51
N LEU A 2 15.81 3.46 -9.88
CA LEU A 2 15.88 3.89 -8.47
C LEU A 2 15.65 5.41 -8.28
N ASN A 3 15.72 6.21 -9.34
CA ASN A 3 15.45 7.65 -9.31
C ASN A 3 14.03 7.92 -9.81
N GLY A 4 13.04 7.83 -8.91
CA GLY A 4 11.63 7.91 -9.26
C GLY A 4 10.97 9.28 -9.14
N GLU A 5 11.58 10.22 -8.41
CA GLU A 5 10.98 11.54 -8.12
C GLU A 5 12.06 12.60 -7.88
N ILE A 6 11.80 13.84 -8.33
CA ILE A 6 12.60 15.03 -8.00
C ILE A 6 11.68 16.00 -7.27
N PHE A 7 12.02 16.36 -6.04
CA PHE A 7 11.23 17.29 -5.24
C PHE A 7 11.70 18.73 -5.42
N TYR A 8 10.77 19.67 -5.58
CA TYR A 8 11.05 21.09 -5.76
C TYR A 8 10.74 21.91 -4.49
N SER A 9 10.07 21.31 -3.51
CA SER A 9 9.80 21.94 -2.22
C SER A 9 9.71 20.95 -1.06
N LEU A 10 9.93 21.46 0.17
CA LEU A 10 9.75 20.66 1.39
C LEU A 10 8.31 20.15 1.55
N ARG A 11 7.33 20.96 1.11
CA ARG A 11 5.92 20.61 1.18
C ARG A 11 5.58 19.40 0.31
N GLU A 12 6.16 19.31 -0.89
CA GLU A 12 6.01 18.14 -1.76
C GLU A 12 6.59 16.88 -1.12
N VAL A 13 7.80 16.98 -0.55
CA VAL A 13 8.44 15.87 0.17
C VAL A 13 7.53 15.35 1.29
N GLN A 14 6.98 16.24 2.11
CA GLN A 14 6.10 15.88 3.22
C GLN A 14 4.84 15.14 2.74
N ILE A 15 4.20 15.65 1.68
CA ILE A 15 2.95 15.07 1.16
C ILE A 15 3.21 13.71 0.52
N LEU A 16 4.18 13.63 -0.40
CA LEU A 16 4.42 12.42 -1.18
C LEU A 16 5.03 11.29 -0.33
N THR A 17 5.94 11.61 0.59
CA THR A 17 6.54 10.59 1.47
C THR A 17 5.51 10.02 2.44
N GLU A 18 4.63 10.86 3.00
CA GLU A 18 3.56 10.37 3.88
C GLU A 18 2.55 9.49 3.12
N ARG A 19 2.22 9.86 1.88
CA ARG A 19 1.39 9.04 1.00
C ARG A 19 2.04 7.68 0.75
N TRP A 20 3.32 7.64 0.37
CA TRP A 20 4.04 6.39 0.15
C TRP A 20 4.16 5.56 1.42
N ARG A 21 4.38 6.19 2.58
CA ARG A 21 4.41 5.51 3.88
C ARG A 21 3.09 4.79 4.15
N ARG A 22 1.95 5.44 3.90
CA ARG A 22 0.62 4.82 4.02
C ARG A 22 0.46 3.68 3.03
N GLU A 23 0.69 3.92 1.74
CA GLU A 23 0.54 2.92 0.69
C GLU A 23 1.41 1.67 0.95
N TYR A 24 2.66 1.85 1.36
CA TYR A 24 3.56 0.75 1.70
C TYR A 24 3.07 -0.05 2.91
N ASN A 25 2.59 0.65 3.94
CA ASN A 25 2.19 0.00 5.19
C ASN A 25 0.82 -0.68 5.12
N THR A 26 -0.08 -0.23 4.24
CA THR A 26 -1.50 -0.60 4.33
C THR A 26 -2.06 -1.20 3.05
N ILE A 27 -1.49 -0.90 1.88
CA ILE A 27 -2.03 -1.32 0.58
C ILE A 27 -1.12 -2.31 -0.13
N ARG A 28 0.20 -2.09 -0.07
CA ARG A 28 1.14 -2.86 -0.88
C ARG A 28 1.25 -4.31 -0.37
N PRO A 29 1.11 -5.32 -1.24
CA PRO A 29 1.31 -6.71 -0.83
C PRO A 29 2.81 -6.99 -0.65
N HIS A 30 3.16 -7.61 0.48
CA HIS A 30 4.54 -7.98 0.79
C HIS A 30 4.70 -9.49 0.71
N SER A 31 5.57 -9.99 -0.17
CA SER A 31 5.79 -11.42 -0.38
C SER A 31 6.30 -12.14 0.88
N SER A 32 7.13 -11.46 1.69
CA SER A 32 7.59 -11.94 2.99
C SER A 32 6.47 -12.09 4.03
N LEU A 33 5.32 -11.43 3.81
CA LEU A 33 4.13 -11.46 4.66
C LEU A 33 2.97 -12.25 4.01
N GLY A 34 3.26 -13.07 2.99
CA GLY A 34 2.23 -13.82 2.28
C GLY A 34 1.24 -12.92 1.52
N TYR A 35 1.74 -11.84 0.92
CA TYR A 35 0.96 -10.83 0.18
C TYR A 35 -0.01 -10.00 1.03
N ARG A 36 0.26 -9.88 2.33
CA ARG A 36 -0.51 -9.04 3.26
C ARG A 36 0.24 -7.74 3.59
N PRO A 37 -0.48 -6.63 3.86
CA PRO A 37 0.14 -5.43 4.39
C PRO A 37 0.66 -5.63 5.83
N PRO A 38 1.77 -4.99 6.23
CA PRO A 38 2.42 -5.14 7.54
C PRO A 38 1.62 -4.53 8.68
N VAL A 39 0.80 -3.51 8.41
CA VAL A 39 -0.09 -2.90 9.40
C VAL A 39 -1.52 -3.28 9.01
N PRO A 40 -2.30 -3.89 9.91
CA PRO A 40 -3.69 -4.20 9.63
C PRO A 40 -4.51 -2.91 9.64
N GLU A 41 -4.60 -2.21 8.51
CA GLU A 41 -5.79 -1.40 8.24
C GLU A 41 -6.85 -2.34 7.68
N THR A 42 -7.76 -2.73 8.57
CA THR A 42 -8.95 -3.52 8.29
C THR A 42 -9.84 -2.82 7.26
N ILE A 43 -9.51 -2.92 5.99
CA ILE A 43 -10.50 -2.80 4.92
C ILE A 43 -10.21 -3.94 3.96
N MET A 44 -10.82 -5.10 4.22
CA MET A 44 -11.10 -6.02 3.14
C MET A 44 -12.08 -5.29 2.22
N PRO A 45 -11.70 -4.86 0.99
CA PRO A 45 -12.73 -4.53 0.02
C PRO A 45 -13.55 -5.79 -0.13
N ARG A 46 -14.87 -5.63 -0.10
CA ARG A 46 -15.88 -6.68 -0.20
C ARG A 46 -15.76 -7.41 -1.54
N LEU A 47 -14.68 -8.16 -1.76
CA LEU A 47 -14.66 -9.28 -2.69
C LEU A 47 -15.49 -10.34 -2.00
N GLN A 48 -16.79 -10.23 -2.21
CA GLN A 48 -17.74 -11.28 -1.89
C GLN A 48 -17.17 -12.57 -2.45
N LEU A 49 -16.98 -13.49 -1.51
CA LEU A 49 -16.94 -14.91 -1.70
C LEU A 49 -17.90 -15.29 -2.84
N VAL A 50 -17.39 -15.43 -4.06
CA VAL A 50 -18.00 -16.40 -4.98
C VAL A 50 -17.55 -17.74 -4.43
N SER A 51 -18.31 -18.20 -3.44
CA SER A 51 -18.29 -19.57 -2.95
C SER A 51 -18.42 -20.46 -4.17
N ASN A 52 -17.34 -21.17 -4.50
CA ASN A 52 -17.38 -22.26 -5.47
C ASN A 52 -18.16 -23.42 -4.82
N PRO A 53 -19.35 -23.83 -5.31
CA PRO A 53 -19.92 -25.10 -4.92
C PRO A 53 -19.34 -26.19 -5.82
N ARG A 54 -18.75 -27.19 -5.17
CA ARG A 54 -18.35 -28.55 -5.61
C ARG A 54 -18.22 -28.80 -7.12
#